data_AF-A0A4U1CRI8-F1
#
_entry.id   AF-A0A4U1CRI8-F1
#
_cell.length_a   1.000
_cell.length_b   1.000
_cell.length_c   1.000
_cell.angle_alpha   90.00
_cell.angle_beta   90.00
_cell.angle_gamma   90.00
#
_symmetry.space_group_name_H-M   'P 1'
#
loop_
_entity.id
_entity.type
_entity.pdbx_description
1 polymer ?
#
loop_
_entity_poly.entity_id
_entity_poly.type
_entity_poly.pdbx_seq_one_letter_code
_entity_poly.pdbx_strand_id
1 'polypeptide(L)'
;MTKKELAELTDQELLQEAKKLKSASITNAVLIGFLIGIVFYSVIKNSLGFLTLIPLFLAYKLINNSKYNTKELEDLLKERNLK
;
A
#
# COMPACT_ATOMS: atom_id res chain seq x y z
N MET A 1 9.47 -8.20 -1.62
CA MET A 1 9.61 -9.53 -2.23
C MET A 1 10.59 -9.43 -3.37
N THR A 2 11.41 -10.44 -3.56
CA THR A 2 12.35 -10.50 -4.68
C THR A 2 11.70 -11.21 -5.88
N LYS A 3 12.07 -10.83 -7.11
CA LYS A 3 11.53 -11.41 -8.36
C LYS A 3 11.61 -12.94 -8.42
N LYS A 4 12.65 -13.53 -7.80
CA LYS A 4 12.83 -15.00 -7.74
C LYS A 4 11.74 -15.70 -6.94
N GLU A 5 11.39 -15.18 -5.76
CA GLU A 5 10.33 -15.76 -4.92
C GLU A 5 8.97 -15.73 -5.62
N LEU A 6 8.67 -14.66 -6.39
CA LEU A 6 7.41 -14.55 -7.12
C LEU A 6 7.32 -15.54 -8.30
N ALA A 7 8.44 -15.82 -8.97
CA ALA A 7 8.47 -16.75 -10.09
C ALA A 7 8.33 -18.22 -9.65
N GLU A 8 8.70 -18.54 -8.41
CA GLU A 8 8.59 -19.89 -7.82
C GLU A 8 7.16 -20.24 -7.36
N LEU A 9 6.25 -19.25 -7.28
CA LEU A 9 4.86 -19.47 -6.91
C LEU A 9 4.07 -20.17 -8.01
N THR A 10 3.12 -21.02 -7.60
CA THR A 10 2.11 -21.58 -8.50
C THR A 10 1.13 -20.51 -8.97
N ASP A 11 0.41 -20.76 -10.06
CA ASP A 11 -0.52 -19.77 -10.64
C ASP A 11 -1.63 -19.35 -9.67
N GLN A 12 -2.09 -20.27 -8.82
CA GLN A 12 -3.08 -19.97 -7.78
C GLN A 12 -2.51 -19.08 -6.67
N GLU A 13 -1.29 -19.34 -6.23
CA GLU A 13 -0.61 -18.54 -5.21
C GLU A 13 -0.26 -17.15 -5.75
N LEU A 14 0.16 -17.06 -7.01
CA LEU A 14 0.46 -15.81 -7.69
C LEU A 14 -0.79 -14.90 -7.78
N LEU A 15 -1.95 -15.48 -8.11
CA LEU A 15 -3.23 -14.77 -8.13
C LEU A 15 -3.69 -14.35 -6.73
N GLN A 16 -3.46 -15.19 -5.71
CA GLN A 16 -3.76 -14.82 -4.32
C GLN A 16 -2.89 -13.65 -3.85
N GLU A 17 -1.59 -13.68 -4.14
CA GLU A 17 -0.65 -12.61 -3.78
C GLU A 17 -1.03 -11.30 -4.48
N ALA A 18 -1.42 -11.36 -5.76
CA ALA A 18 -1.93 -10.20 -6.50
C ALA A 18 -3.19 -9.59 -5.86
N LYS A 19 -4.13 -10.44 -5.44
CA LYS A 19 -5.36 -10.01 -4.76
C LYS A 19 -5.05 -9.37 -3.40
N LYS A 20 -4.12 -9.96 -2.66
CA LYS A 20 -3.66 -9.48 -1.36
C LYS A 20 -2.98 -8.12 -1.48
N LEU A 21 -2.10 -7.95 -2.47
CA LEU A 21 -1.43 -6.68 -2.76
C LEU A 21 -2.42 -5.60 -3.18
N LYS A 22 -3.40 -5.92 -4.03
CA LYS A 22 -4.48 -4.99 -4.39
C LYS A 22 -5.27 -4.55 -3.16
N SER A 23 -5.66 -5.49 -2.30
CA SER A 23 -6.37 -5.20 -1.05
C SER A 23 -5.54 -4.34 -0.11
N ALA A 24 -4.25 -4.66 0.08
CA ALA A 24 -3.33 -3.87 0.88
C ALA A 24 -3.16 -2.45 0.34
N SER A 25 -3.07 -2.27 -0.98
CA SER A 25 -3.01 -0.96 -1.63
C SER A 25 -4.25 -0.12 -1.35
N ILE A 26 -5.45 -0.71 -1.42
CA ILE A 26 -6.71 -0.02 -1.13
C ILE A 26 -6.74 0.38 0.35
N THR A 27 -6.45 -0.54 1.26
CA THR A 27 -6.38 -0.26 2.70
C THR A 27 -5.39 0.85 3.01
N ASN A 28 -4.20 0.83 2.39
CA ASN A 28 -3.20 1.88 2.55
C ASN A 28 -3.71 3.24 2.05
N ALA A 29 -4.36 3.28 0.89
CA ALA A 29 -4.95 4.51 0.35
C ALA A 29 -6.04 5.08 1.27
N VAL A 30 -6.91 4.23 1.82
CA VAL A 30 -7.94 4.62 2.80
C VAL A 30 -7.31 5.19 4.07
N LEU A 31 -6.28 4.52 4.60
CA LEU A 31 -5.55 4.99 5.77
C LEU A 31 -4.90 6.35 5.51
N ILE A 32 -4.20 6.52 4.39
CA ILE A 32 -3.58 7.81 4.03
C ILE A 32 -4.65 8.91 3.93
N GLY A 33 -5.77 8.65 3.24
CA GLY A 33 -6.87 9.61 3.14
C GLY A 33 -7.46 9.99 4.50
N PHE A 34 -7.64 9.01 5.39
CA PHE A 34 -8.10 9.23 6.75
C PHE A 34 -7.12 10.11 7.56
N LEU A 35 -5.81 9.83 7.47
CA LEU A 35 -4.77 10.59 8.15
C LEU A 35 -4.72 12.04 7.65
N ILE A 36 -4.81 12.26 6.33
CA ILE A 36 -4.90 13.59 5.73
C ILE A 36 -6.15 14.31 6.22
N GLY A 37 -7.29 13.62 6.30
CA GLY A 37 -8.54 14.17 6.83
C GLY A 37 -8.40 14.66 8.28
N ILE A 38 -7.72 13.89 9.14
CA ILE A 38 -7.44 14.29 10.53
C ILE A 38 -6.57 15.55 10.56
N VAL A 39 -5.52 15.61 9.73
CA VAL A 39 -4.64 16.78 9.66
C VAL A 39 -5.43 18.02 9.21
N PHE A 40 -6.26 17.90 8.16
CA PHE A 40 -7.12 19.00 7.70
C PHE A 40 -8.10 19.47 8.79
N TYR A 41 -8.77 18.55 9.46
CA TYR A 41 -9.68 18.89 10.55
C TYR A 41 -8.97 19.61 11.70
N SER A 42 -7.77 19.14 12.06
CA SER A 42 -6.93 19.74 13.09
C SER A 42 -6.49 21.17 12.73
N VAL A 43 -6.12 21.42 11.47
CA VAL A 43 -5.80 22.77 10.97
C VAL A 43 -7.00 23.71 11.12
N ILE A 44 -8.19 23.27 10.69
CA ILE A 44 -9.43 24.08 10.77
C ILE A 44 -9.78 24.39 12.24
N LYS A 45 -9.59 23.43 13.14
CA LYS A 45 -9.82 23.61 14.58
C LYS A 45 -8.67 24.32 15.31
N ASN A 46 -7.61 24.72 14.58
CA ASN A 46 -6.38 25.30 15.12
C ASN A 46 -5.75 24.48 16.25
N SER A 47 -5.96 23.16 16.22
CA SER A 47 -5.44 22.19 17.20
C SER A 47 -4.18 21.53 16.66
N LEU A 48 -3.29 22.35 16.09
CA LEU A 48 -1.99 21.95 15.58
C LEU A 48 -1.06 21.63 16.77
N GLY A 49 -1.21 20.41 17.30
CA GLY A 49 -0.40 19.91 18.41
C GLY A 49 0.30 18.61 18.06
N PHE A 50 0.96 18.01 19.06
CA PHE A 50 1.66 16.73 18.94
C PHE A 50 0.81 15.61 18.30
N LEU A 51 -0.51 15.67 18.45
CA LEU A 51 -1.46 14.73 17.86
C LEU A 51 -1.48 14.75 16.32
N THR A 52 -1.00 15.80 15.64
CA THR A 52 -0.89 15.82 14.16
C THR A 52 0.39 15.16 13.64
N LEU A 53 1.43 15.08 14.49
CA LEU A 53 2.68 14.40 14.16
C LEU A 53 2.49 12.89 14.02
N ILE A 54 1.58 12.30 14.82
CA ILE A 54 1.28 10.87 14.77
C ILE A 54 0.69 10.49 13.40
N PRO A 55 -0.38 11.14 12.89
CA PRO A 55 -0.87 10.94 11.54
C PRO A 55 0.19 11.16 10.46
N LEU A 56 0.99 12.22 10.59
CA LEU A 56 2.01 12.56 9.60
C LEU A 56 3.11 11.50 9.51
N PHE A 57 3.57 11.01 10.67
CA PHE A 57 4.55 9.92 10.76
C PHE A 57 3.98 8.61 10.19
N LEU A 58 2.73 8.29 10.51
CA LEU A 58 2.08 7.08 10.01
C LEU A 58 1.91 7.12 8.49
N ALA A 59 1.49 8.26 7.93
CA ALA A 59 1.38 8.47 6.49
C ALA A 59 2.75 8.32 5.80
N TYR A 60 3.80 8.96 6.33
CA TYR A 60 5.17 8.82 5.83
C TYR A 60 5.64 7.36 5.84
N LYS A 61 5.44 6.65 6.94
CA LYS A 61 5.81 5.23 7.07
C LYS A 61 5.05 4.36 6.07
N LEU A 62 3.76 4.64 5.84
CA LEU A 62 2.93 3.88 4.90
C LEU A 62 3.38 4.09 3.45
N ILE A 63 3.68 5.35 3.06
CA ILE A 63 4.20 5.69 1.74
C ILE A 63 5.55 5.02 1.51
N ASN A 64 6.44 5.04 2.50
CA ASN A 64 7.76 4.43 2.38
C ASN A 64 7.73 2.88 2.37
N ASN A 65 6.71 2.26 2.98
CA ASN A 65 6.48 0.81 2.90
C ASN A 65 5.90 0.34 1.56
N SER A 66 5.46 1.25 0.70
CA SER A 66 4.84 0.94 -0.60
C SER A 66 5.80 0.36 -1.65
N LYS A 67 7.02 -0.08 -1.29
CA LYS A 67 7.92 -0.87 -2.15
C LYS A 67 7.38 -2.28 -2.45
N TYR A 68 6.08 -2.40 -2.68
CA TYR A 68 5.50 -3.56 -3.31
C TYR A 68 5.96 -3.53 -4.77
N ASN A 69 6.73 -4.54 -5.19
CA ASN A 69 7.12 -4.77 -6.59
C ASN A 69 5.89 -5.19 -7.42
N THR A 70 4.85 -4.36 -7.41
CA THR A 70 3.59 -4.57 -8.14
C THR A 70 3.87 -4.73 -9.63
N LYS A 71 4.88 -4.03 -10.15
CA LYS A 71 5.31 -4.12 -11.54
C LYS A 71 5.85 -5.51 -11.90
N GLU A 72 6.72 -6.08 -11.06
CA GLU A 72 7.27 -7.43 -11.31
C GLU A 72 6.20 -8.51 -11.24
N LEU A 73 5.27 -8.39 -10.29
CA LEU A 73 4.13 -9.29 -10.17
C LEU A 73 3.18 -9.18 -11.36
N GLU A 74 2.87 -7.96 -11.82
CA GLU A 74 2.04 -7.73 -13.00
C GLU A 74 2.69 -8.27 -14.27
N ASP A 75 4.01 -8.11 -14.43
CA ASP A 75 4.75 -8.67 -15.56
C ASP A 75 4.67 -10.21 -15.57
N LEU A 76 4.82 -10.87 -14.40
CA LEU A 76 4.68 -12.33 -14.28
C LEU A 76 3.25 -12.83 -14.56
N LEU A 77 2.23 -12.10 -14.10
CA LEU A 77 0.83 -12.44 -14.37
C LEU A 77 0.50 -12.34 -15.86
N LYS A 78 1.05 -11.34 -16.56
CA LYS A 78 0.90 -11.18 -18.01
C LYS A 78 1.65 -12.26 -18.78
N GLU A 79 2.89 -12.57 -18.38
CA GLU A 79 3.70 -13.62 -19.02
C GLU A 79 3.00 -14.99 -18.97
N ARG A 80 2.29 -15.28 -17.87
CA ARG A 80 1.51 -16.51 -17.67
C ARG A 80 0.06 -16.46 -18.19
N ASN A 81 -0.34 -15.38 -18.87
CA ASN A 81 -1.72 -15.19 -19.36
C ASN A 81 -2.80 -15.28 -18.26
N LEU A 82 -2.45 -14.95 -17.02
CA LEU A 82 -3.37 -14.94 -15.87
C LEU A 82 -4.11 -13.60 -15.73
N LYS A 83 -3.70 -12.56 -16.46
CA LYS A 83 -4.33 -11.23 -16.51
C LYS A 83 -3.91 -10.43 -17.73
#